data_AF-A0A0U1RH55-F1
#
_entry.id   AF-A0A0U1RH55-F1
#
_cell.length_a   1.000
_cell.length_b   1.000
_cell.length_c   1.000
_cell.angle_alpha   90.00
_cell.angle_beta   90.00
_cell.angle_gamma   90.00
#
_symmetry.space_group_name_H-M   'P 1'
#
loop_
_entity.id
_entity.type
_entity.pdbx_description
1 polymer ?
#
loop_
_entity_poly.entity_id
_entity_poly.type
_entity_poly.pdbx_seq_one_letter_code
_entity_poly.pdbx_strand_id
1 'polypeptide(L)'
;MIKQNSFVPYPEAMLPKGFKYPQSYLKLAQSTHAINYDEQYSFPWWFENAESNISEVIDIYFEITGIPNLLPFARNQEWAACFDISDKSGNPKIIVVNLDNTKYYETFENFDTWLKEAENDGW
;
A
#
# COMPACT_ATOMS: atom_id res chain seq x y z
N MET A 1 -20.67 -6.58 -0.63
CA MET A 1 -19.26 -6.14 -0.53
C MET A 1 -19.21 -4.65 -0.86
N ILE A 2 -18.52 -3.86 -0.05
CA ILE A 2 -18.32 -2.43 -0.34
C ILE A 2 -17.13 -2.33 -1.27
N LYS A 3 -17.33 -1.78 -2.46
CA LYS A 3 -16.24 -1.43 -3.38
C LYS A 3 -15.82 0.00 -3.08
N GLN A 4 -14.53 0.20 -2.80
CA GLN A 4 -13.96 1.54 -2.75
C GLN A 4 -13.85 2.05 -4.19
N ASN A 5 -14.32 3.26 -4.49
CA ASN A 5 -14.29 3.82 -5.85
C ASN A 5 -13.01 4.64 -6.14
N SER A 6 -12.40 5.18 -5.09
CA SER A 6 -11.23 6.06 -5.11
C SER A 6 -10.63 6.16 -3.71
N PHE A 7 -9.39 6.64 -3.62
CA PHE A 7 -8.70 6.93 -2.36
C PHE A 7 -7.76 8.13 -2.52
N VAL A 8 -7.29 8.69 -1.42
CA VAL A 8 -6.46 9.91 -1.41
C VAL A 8 -5.05 9.58 -0.90
N PRO A 9 -4.03 9.50 -1.77
CA PRO A 9 -2.64 9.38 -1.35
C PRO A 9 -2.13 10.61 -0.59
N TYR A 10 -1.02 10.46 0.13
CA TYR A 10 -0.35 11.60 0.73
C TYR A 10 0.14 12.57 -0.36
N PRO A 11 -0.03 13.90 -0.18
CA PRO A 11 0.45 14.85 -1.16
C PRO A 11 1.98 14.85 -1.20
N GLU A 12 2.55 15.15 -2.38
CA GLU A 12 4.01 15.14 -2.60
C GLU A 12 4.77 16.01 -1.58
N ALA A 13 4.17 17.12 -1.13
CA ALA A 13 4.76 18.01 -0.13
C ALA A 13 4.98 17.36 1.25
N MET A 14 4.29 16.26 1.56
CA MET A 14 4.44 15.49 2.80
C MET A 14 5.39 14.29 2.63
N LEU A 15 5.71 13.91 1.40
CA LEU A 15 6.56 12.74 1.13
C LEU A 15 8.04 13.05 1.38
N PRO A 16 8.86 12.03 1.69
CA PRO A 16 10.30 12.20 1.76
C PRO A 16 10.87 12.79 0.46
N LYS A 17 11.86 13.68 0.60
CA LYS A 17 12.44 14.38 -0.55
C LYS A 17 12.96 13.39 -1.60
N GLY A 18 12.37 13.44 -2.79
CA GLY A 18 12.73 12.64 -3.95
C GLY A 18 11.99 11.30 -4.08
N PHE A 19 11.18 10.93 -3.08
CA PHE A 19 10.24 9.82 -3.24
C PHE A 19 9.16 10.20 -4.27
N LYS A 20 8.72 9.22 -5.05
CA LYS A 20 7.64 9.37 -6.01
C LYS A 20 6.80 8.11 -5.99
N TYR A 21 5.48 8.27 -6.00
CA TYR A 21 4.58 7.14 -6.20
C TYR A 21 4.71 6.57 -7.62
N PRO A 22 4.46 5.26 -7.80
CA PRO A 22 4.20 4.68 -9.11
C PRO A 22 3.04 5.40 -9.81
N GLN A 23 3.17 5.62 -11.12
CA GLN A 23 2.11 6.30 -11.90
C GLN A 23 0.81 5.50 -11.93
N SER A 24 0.91 4.16 -11.91
CA SER A 24 -0.24 3.26 -11.84
C SER A 24 -1.02 3.41 -10.54
N TYR A 25 -0.34 3.50 -9.39
CA TYR A 25 -0.96 3.80 -8.10
C TYR A 25 -1.71 5.14 -8.11
N LEU A 26 -1.11 6.19 -8.67
CA LEU A 26 -1.77 7.51 -8.79
C LEU A 26 -3.00 7.49 -9.71
N LYS A 27 -2.97 6.69 -10.78
CA LYS A 27 -4.15 6.48 -11.65
C LYS A 27 -5.24 5.72 -10.89
N LEU A 28 -4.86 4.69 -10.15
CA LEU A 28 -5.80 3.88 -9.36
C LEU A 28 -6.48 4.68 -8.25
N ALA A 29 -5.76 5.60 -7.61
CA ALA A 29 -6.30 6.53 -6.62
C ALA A 29 -7.52 7.32 -7.14
N GLN A 30 -7.50 7.69 -8.42
CA GLN A 30 -8.60 8.43 -9.05
C GLN A 30 -9.80 7.54 -9.38
N SER A 31 -9.57 6.27 -9.70
CA SER A 31 -10.61 5.30 -9.98
C SER A 31 -10.11 3.87 -9.84
N THR A 32 -10.72 3.11 -8.94
CA THR A 32 -10.45 1.69 -8.70
C THR A 32 -11.21 0.76 -9.65
N HIS A 33 -11.95 1.29 -10.63
CA HIS A 33 -12.72 0.47 -11.58
C HIS A 33 -11.84 -0.47 -12.42
N ALA A 34 -10.55 -0.16 -12.53
CA ALA A 34 -9.59 -1.02 -13.21
C ALA A 34 -9.23 -2.29 -12.41
N ILE A 35 -9.58 -2.36 -11.12
CA ILE A 35 -9.33 -3.53 -10.29
C ILE A 35 -10.22 -4.68 -10.76
N ASN A 36 -9.62 -5.84 -10.95
CA ASN A 36 -10.36 -7.05 -11.21
C ASN A 36 -11.09 -7.52 -9.92
N TYR A 37 -12.33 -7.08 -9.75
CA TYR A 37 -13.24 -7.62 -8.74
C TYR A 37 -13.94 -8.86 -9.31
N ASP A 38 -13.23 -9.98 -9.47
CA ASP A 38 -13.86 -11.25 -9.85
C ASP A 38 -14.96 -11.59 -8.83
N GLU A 39 -16.09 -12.10 -9.31
CA GLU A 39 -17.19 -12.57 -8.45
C GLU A 39 -16.75 -13.77 -7.59
N GLN A 40 -15.72 -14.52 -8.03
CA GLN A 40 -15.15 -15.64 -7.29
C GLN A 40 -14.09 -15.22 -6.26
N TYR A 41 -13.32 -14.18 -6.57
CA TYR A 41 -12.23 -13.64 -5.74
C TYR A 41 -12.45 -12.14 -5.56
N SER A 42 -13.17 -11.81 -4.49
CA SER A 42 -13.37 -10.43 -4.08
C SER A 42 -12.04 -9.81 -3.67
N PHE A 43 -11.54 -8.81 -4.41
CA PHE A 43 -10.37 -8.02 -4.03
C PHE A 43 -10.53 -7.52 -2.58
N PRO A 44 -9.74 -8.03 -1.62
CA PRO A 44 -10.02 -7.85 -0.20
C PRO A 44 -9.31 -6.63 0.41
N TRP A 45 -8.39 -6.01 -0.34
CA TRP A 45 -7.62 -4.88 0.12
C TRP A 45 -8.43 -3.59 0.10
N TRP A 46 -8.36 -2.84 1.20
CA TRP A 46 -8.86 -1.48 1.31
C TRP A 46 -7.70 -0.50 1.19
N PHE A 47 -7.76 0.46 0.26
CA PHE A 47 -6.72 1.48 0.13
C PHE A 47 -6.90 2.57 1.17
N GLU A 48 -5.78 3.00 1.75
CA GLU A 48 -5.75 4.00 2.81
C GLU A 48 -5.89 5.41 2.24
N ASN A 49 -6.62 6.27 2.96
CA ASN A 49 -6.62 7.70 2.73
C ASN A 49 -5.54 8.36 3.59
N ALA A 50 -4.93 9.41 3.06
CA ALA A 50 -4.01 10.30 3.76
C ALA A 50 -4.76 11.23 4.72
N GLU A 51 -5.26 10.65 5.81
CA GLU A 51 -6.00 11.38 6.86
C GLU A 51 -5.13 11.72 8.06
N SER A 52 -4.09 10.92 8.31
CA SER A 52 -3.19 11.05 9.47
C SER A 52 -1.93 11.85 9.15
N ASN A 53 -1.15 12.19 10.18
CA ASN A 53 0.19 12.74 9.97
C ASN A 53 1.12 11.64 9.43
N ILE A 54 1.79 11.89 8.30
CA ILE A 54 2.66 10.88 7.67
C ILE A 54 3.82 10.44 8.56
N SER A 55 4.43 11.35 9.32
CA SER A 55 5.56 11.03 10.20
C SER A 55 5.11 10.13 11.34
N GLU A 56 3.95 10.43 11.94
CA GLU A 56 3.36 9.58 12.98
C GLU A 56 3.02 8.19 12.45
N VAL A 57 2.48 8.08 11.23
CA VAL A 57 2.20 6.79 10.61
C VAL A 57 3.47 5.98 10.39
N ILE A 58 4.53 6.59 9.87
CA ILE A 58 5.83 5.91 9.66
C ILE A 58 6.40 5.44 11.00
N ASP A 59 6.36 6.28 12.04
CA ASP A 59 6.88 5.97 13.36
C ASP A 59 6.10 4.80 14.00
N ILE A 60 4.76 4.81 13.93
CA ILE A 60 3.91 3.71 14.41
C ILE A 60 4.26 2.39 13.71
N TYR A 61 4.39 2.41 12.38
CA TYR A 61 4.72 1.20 11.64
C TYR A 61 6.12 0.68 11.96
N PHE A 62 7.09 1.59 12.20
CA PHE A 62 8.40 1.21 12.67
C PHE A 62 8.37 0.59 14.07
N GLU A 63 7.60 1.15 15.01
CA GLU A 63 7.44 0.61 16.36
C GLU A 63 6.83 -0.80 16.36
N ILE A 64 5.84 -1.04 15.50
CA ILE A 64 5.16 -2.34 15.40
C ILE A 64 6.06 -3.38 14.72
N THR A 65 6.66 -3.02 13.59
CA THR A 65 7.30 -3.99 12.69
C THR A 65 8.81 -4.08 12.85
N GLY A 66 9.47 -3.05 13.38
CA GLY A 66 10.91 -2.87 13.35
C GLY A 66 11.49 -2.59 11.96
N ILE A 67 10.65 -2.46 10.93
CA ILE A 67 11.07 -2.19 9.55
C ILE A 67 11.00 -0.67 9.30
N PRO A 68 12.12 -0.01 8.96
CA PRO A 68 12.12 1.43 8.75
C PRO A 68 11.48 1.80 7.41
N ASN A 69 11.03 3.05 7.29
CA ASN A 69 10.55 3.66 6.04
C ASN A 69 9.33 2.94 5.43
N LEU A 70 8.45 2.38 6.25
CA LEU A 70 7.16 1.85 5.78
C LEU A 70 6.12 2.95 5.74
N LEU A 71 5.53 3.17 4.57
CA LEU A 71 4.30 3.95 4.42
C LEU A 71 3.17 3.03 3.95
N PRO A 72 2.19 2.69 4.82
CA PRO A 72 1.05 1.89 4.42
C PRO A 72 0.22 2.59 3.36
N PHE A 73 -0.28 1.82 2.40
CA PHE A 73 -1.21 2.32 1.38
C PHE A 73 -2.44 1.42 1.19
N ALA A 74 -2.43 0.19 1.71
CA ALA A 74 -3.60 -0.68 1.72
C ALA A 74 -3.58 -1.66 2.90
N ARG A 75 -4.77 -2.11 3.31
CA ARG A 75 -4.99 -3.07 4.40
C ARG A 75 -5.89 -4.22 3.96
N ASN A 76 -5.58 -5.42 4.43
CA ASN A 76 -6.52 -6.53 4.48
C ASN A 76 -6.43 -7.18 5.87
N GLN A 77 -7.44 -6.98 6.71
CA GLN A 77 -7.46 -7.44 8.11
C GLN A 77 -6.18 -7.05 8.86
N GLU A 78 -5.37 -8.02 9.31
CA GLU A 78 -4.10 -7.81 9.98
C GLU A 78 -2.95 -7.41 9.03
N TRP A 79 -3.11 -7.64 7.73
CA TRP A 79 -2.08 -7.37 6.73
C TRP A 79 -2.06 -5.90 6.27
N ALA A 80 -0.86 -5.36 6.12
CA ALA A 80 -0.61 -4.03 5.56
C ALA A 80 0.33 -4.13 4.37
N ALA A 81 -0.04 -3.52 3.24
CA ALA A 81 0.85 -3.29 2.12
C ALA A 81 1.45 -1.88 2.24
N CYS A 82 2.77 -1.81 2.24
CA CYS A 82 3.52 -0.59 2.50
C CYS A 82 4.49 -0.30 1.35
N PHE A 83 4.65 0.98 1.00
CA PHE A 83 5.77 1.44 0.19
C PHE A 83 7.03 1.53 1.05
N ASP A 84 8.19 1.12 0.49
CA ASP A 84 9.49 1.56 0.98
C ASP A 84 9.75 2.99 0.50
N ILE A 85 9.54 3.97 1.39
CA ILE A 85 9.67 5.39 1.05
C ILE A 85 11.12 5.89 1.00
N SER A 86 12.10 5.03 1.26
CA SER A 86 13.51 5.35 1.02
C SER A 86 13.89 5.26 -0.46
N ASP A 87 13.09 4.56 -1.26
CA ASP A 87 13.28 4.38 -2.69
C ASP A 87 12.89 5.65 -3.48
N LYS A 88 13.80 6.12 -4.35
CA LYS A 88 13.65 7.35 -5.15
C LYS A 88 13.51 7.08 -6.64
N SER A 89 13.36 5.82 -7.04
CA SER A 89 13.23 5.39 -8.43
C SER A 89 11.91 5.80 -9.07
N GLY A 90 10.87 6.05 -8.25
CA GLY A 90 9.48 6.17 -8.70
C GLY A 90 8.79 4.83 -8.94
N ASN A 91 9.45 3.72 -8.62
CA ASN A 91 8.89 2.38 -8.63
C ASN A 91 9.29 1.61 -7.35
N PRO A 92 8.92 2.14 -6.15
CA PRO A 92 9.29 1.54 -4.88
C PRO A 92 8.82 0.09 -4.76
N LYS A 93 9.62 -0.73 -4.07
CA LYS A 93 9.19 -2.05 -3.62
C LYS A 93 7.99 -1.96 -2.69
N ILE A 94 7.18 -3.01 -2.70
CA ILE A 94 6.09 -3.18 -1.74
C ILE A 94 6.51 -4.18 -0.68
N ILE A 95 6.29 -3.83 0.57
CA ILE A 95 6.52 -4.68 1.74
C ILE A 95 5.16 -4.96 2.35
N VAL A 96 4.73 -6.22 2.35
CA VAL A 96 3.46 -6.66 2.93
C VAL A 96 3.74 -7.31 4.27
N VAL A 97 3.23 -6.73 5.36
CA VAL A 97 3.52 -7.15 6.74
C VAL A 97 2.25 -7.67 7.42
N ASN A 98 2.37 -8.78 8.15
CA ASN A 98 1.33 -9.19 9.08
C ASN A 98 1.51 -8.43 10.40
N LEU A 99 0.58 -7.55 10.76
CA LEU A 99 0.72 -6.74 11.97
C LEU A 99 0.53 -7.53 13.28
N ASP A 100 -0.15 -8.68 13.23
CA ASP A 100 -0.29 -9.57 14.39
C ASP A 100 0.91 -10.52 14.55
N ASN A 101 1.70 -10.71 13.50
CA ASN A 101 2.90 -11.54 13.50
C ASN A 101 3.99 -10.97 12.59
N THR A 102 4.63 -9.91 13.07
CA THR A 102 5.56 -9.06 12.31
C THR A 102 6.85 -9.75 11.84
N LYS A 103 7.07 -11.01 12.24
CA LYS A 103 8.13 -11.87 11.68
C LYS A 103 7.82 -12.34 10.27
N TYR A 104 6.55 -12.34 9.87
CA TYR A 104 6.10 -12.71 8.55
C TYR A 104 5.83 -11.47 7.73
N TYR A 105 6.65 -11.28 6.72
CA TYR A 105 6.46 -10.26 5.70
C TYR A 105 6.86 -10.82 4.34
N GLU A 106 6.26 -10.27 3.31
CA GLU A 106 6.59 -10.55 1.92
C GLU A 106 6.98 -9.26 1.20
N THR A 107 7.74 -9.41 0.12
CA THR A 107 8.20 -8.28 -0.68
C THR A 107 7.87 -8.49 -2.14
N PHE A 108 7.36 -7.46 -2.78
CA PHE A 108 7.10 -7.42 -4.21
C PHE A 108 8.03 -6.38 -4.85
N GLU A 109 8.39 -6.61 -6.10
CA GLU A 109 9.28 -5.73 -6.83
C GLU A 109 8.73 -4.31 -6.94
N ASN A 110 7.42 -4.17 -7.10
CA ASN A 110 6.72 -2.89 -7.21
C ASN A 110 5.21 -3.04 -7.02
N PHE A 111 4.52 -1.90 -7.07
CA PHE A 111 3.07 -1.81 -6.92
C PHE A 111 2.29 -2.65 -7.94
N ASP A 112 2.70 -2.68 -9.21
CA ASP A 112 1.96 -3.39 -10.24
C ASP A 112 2.06 -4.92 -10.06
N THR A 113 3.23 -5.40 -9.63
CA THR A 113 3.41 -6.81 -9.25
C THR A 113 2.53 -7.15 -8.06
N TRP A 114 2.55 -6.33 -6.99
CA TRP A 114 1.69 -6.56 -5.83
C TRP A 114 0.20 -6.55 -6.19
N LEU A 115 -0.26 -5.57 -6.99
CA LEU A 115 -1.67 -5.42 -7.34
C LEU A 115 -2.17 -6.65 -8.12
N LYS A 116 -1.36 -7.16 -9.06
CA LYS A 116 -1.69 -8.36 -9.83
C LYS A 116 -1.86 -9.59 -8.93
N GLU A 117 -0.98 -9.76 -7.93
CA GLU A 117 -1.11 -10.88 -6.98
C GLU A 117 -2.32 -10.69 -6.05
N ALA A 118 -2.56 -9.47 -5.58
CA ALA A 118 -3.72 -9.11 -4.76
C ALA A 118 -5.06 -9.34 -5.49
N GLU A 119 -5.09 -9.18 -6.81
CA GLU A 119 -6.27 -9.47 -7.67
C GLU A 119 -6.51 -10.97 -7.90
N ASN A 120 -5.47 -11.81 -7.92
CA ASN A 120 -5.59 -13.23 -8.26
C ASN A 120 -5.79 -14.13 -7.05
N ASP A 121 -5.04 -13.87 -5.97
CA ASP A 121 -4.95 -14.81 -4.85
C ASP A 121 -5.72 -14.32 -3.61
N GLY A 122 -6.36 -13.14 -3.69
CA GLY A 122 -7.21 -12.62 -2.61
C GLY A 122 -6.47 -12.45 -1.28
N TRP A 123 -5.19 -12.09 -1.38
CA TRP A 123 -4.28 -11.78 -0.28
C TRP A 123 -4.90 -10.92 0.80
#